data_AF-A0A9P3ISI1-F1
#
_entry.id   AF-A0A9P3ISI1-F1
#
_cell.length_a   1.000
_cell.length_b   1.000
_cell.length_c   1.000
_cell.angle_alpha   90.00
_cell.angle_beta   90.00
_cell.angle_gamma   90.00
#
_symmetry.space_group_name_H-M   'P 1'
#
loop_
_entity.id
_entity.type
_entity.pdbx_description
1 polymer ?
#
loop_
_entity_poly.entity_id
_entity_poly.type
_entity_poly.pdbx_seq_one_letter_code
_entity_poly.pdbx_strand_id
1 'polypeptide(L)'
;MLAVGDVMAPGTIEKALRGNTFDAVVSTVGGGLTDIKVDSDGNINVIAAAEKAGVPRFLLVSSIGAGDSKAAVPGKEMDVLGPVLAEKEKSEERLKASDKLKWTIVRPGGLLSDAASGSGILTEDSSVVGVISRADVAQLILRILFEEKAEGKVFSAIDSQKKFPGAPEKEIVEFKA
;
A
#
# COMPACT_ATOMS: atom_id res chain seq x y z
N MET A 1 -8.66 3.04 -21.22
CA MET A 1 -9.39 1.77 -21.40
C MET A 1 -9.93 1.34 -20.04
N LEU A 2 -11.15 0.81 -19.98
CA LEU A 2 -11.71 0.19 -18.79
C LEU A 2 -11.74 -1.34 -19.00
N ALA A 3 -11.33 -2.09 -17.99
CA ALA A 3 -11.43 -3.55 -17.96
C ALA A 3 -12.23 -3.98 -16.73
N VAL A 4 -12.96 -5.10 -16.84
CA VAL A 4 -13.73 -5.70 -15.75
C VAL A 4 -13.12 -7.05 -15.43
N GLY A 5 -12.89 -7.33 -14.14
CA GLY A 5 -12.29 -8.56 -13.66
C GLY A 5 -12.45 -8.71 -12.15
N ASP A 6 -11.99 -9.86 -11.65
CA ASP A 6 -11.98 -10.24 -10.24
C ASP A 6 -10.56 -10.66 -9.88
N VAL A 7 -9.98 -10.03 -8.87
CA VAL A 7 -8.61 -10.32 -8.40
C VAL A 7 -8.46 -11.72 -7.81
N MET A 8 -9.57 -12.33 -7.40
CA MET A 8 -9.61 -13.73 -6.96
C MET A 8 -9.67 -14.72 -8.15
N ALA A 9 -9.83 -14.22 -9.37
CA ALA A 9 -9.80 -14.99 -10.61
C ALA A 9 -8.64 -14.52 -11.51
N PRO A 10 -7.42 -15.08 -11.35
CA PRO A 10 -6.19 -14.59 -12.00
C PRO A 10 -6.30 -14.37 -13.51
N GLY A 11 -7.01 -15.25 -14.22
CA GLY A 11 -7.20 -15.14 -15.67
C GLY A 11 -7.90 -13.86 -16.12
N THR A 12 -8.69 -13.23 -15.25
CA THR A 12 -9.35 -11.94 -15.57
C THR A 12 -8.36 -10.77 -15.49
N ILE A 13 -7.39 -10.82 -14.58
CA ILE A 13 -6.31 -9.83 -14.46
C ILE A 13 -5.39 -9.94 -15.69
N GLU A 14 -4.99 -11.16 -16.05
CA GLU A 14 -4.16 -11.38 -17.25
C GLU A 14 -4.85 -10.89 -18.51
N LYS A 15 -6.17 -11.06 -18.62
CA LYS A 15 -6.95 -10.53 -19.74
C LYS A 15 -6.96 -9.00 -19.75
N ALA A 16 -7.05 -8.35 -18.58
CA ALA A 16 -7.01 -6.90 -18.46
C ALA A 16 -5.65 -6.30 -18.88
N LEU A 17 -4.56 -7.02 -18.63
CA LEU A 17 -3.20 -6.60 -18.99
C LEU A 17 -2.83 -6.94 -20.45
N ARG A 18 -3.58 -7.83 -21.11
CA ARG A 18 -3.24 -8.33 -22.46
C ARG A 18 -3.32 -7.24 -23.52
N GLY A 19 -2.35 -7.27 -24.45
CA GLY A 19 -2.37 -6.45 -25.67
C GLY A 19 -2.00 -4.99 -25.47
N ASN A 20 -1.58 -4.61 -24.26
CA ASN A 20 -1.11 -3.28 -23.93
C ASN A 20 0.22 -3.38 -23.16
N THR A 21 1.07 -2.38 -23.31
CA THR A 21 2.23 -2.17 -22.45
C THR A 21 1.82 -1.22 -21.33
N PHE A 22 2.19 -1.56 -20.09
CA PHE A 22 1.96 -0.70 -18.93
C PHE A 22 3.30 -0.39 -18.27
N ASP A 23 3.51 0.88 -17.92
CA ASP A 23 4.73 1.32 -17.24
C ASP A 23 4.69 1.00 -15.73
N ALA A 24 3.48 0.90 -15.15
CA ALA A 24 3.29 0.61 -13.74
C ALA A 24 1.95 -0.09 -13.45
N VAL A 25 1.93 -0.86 -12.37
CA VAL A 25 0.70 -1.29 -11.68
C VAL A 25 0.65 -0.63 -10.30
N VAL A 26 -0.49 -0.04 -9.95
CA VAL A 26 -0.80 0.43 -8.59
C VAL A 26 -1.94 -0.41 -8.05
N SER A 27 -1.68 -1.24 -7.03
CA SER A 27 -2.72 -2.01 -6.37
C SER A 27 -3.24 -1.29 -5.14
N THR A 28 -4.52 -0.91 -5.20
CA THR A 28 -5.31 -0.38 -4.07
C THR A 28 -6.36 -1.39 -3.60
N VAL A 29 -6.19 -2.66 -3.98
CA VAL A 29 -7.10 -3.76 -3.68
C VAL A 29 -7.07 -4.08 -2.18
N GLY A 30 -8.26 -4.16 -1.58
CA GLY A 30 -8.45 -4.66 -0.23
C GLY A 30 -9.89 -5.12 -0.03
N GLY A 31 -10.07 -6.27 0.62
CA GLY A 31 -11.39 -6.80 0.99
C GLY A 31 -11.81 -6.40 2.40
N GLY A 32 -10.92 -5.74 3.15
CA GLY A 32 -11.21 -5.23 4.50
C GLY A 32 -11.58 -6.37 5.45
N LEU A 33 -12.36 -6.07 6.48
CA LEU A 33 -12.77 -7.09 7.46
C LEU A 33 -13.80 -8.09 6.92
N THR A 34 -14.36 -7.86 5.73
CA THR A 34 -15.38 -8.73 5.13
C THR A 34 -14.79 -9.87 4.31
N ASP A 35 -13.66 -9.64 3.64
CA ASP A 35 -12.97 -10.67 2.86
C ASP A 35 -11.45 -10.45 2.90
N ILE A 36 -10.85 -10.81 4.03
CA ILE A 36 -9.43 -10.58 4.29
C ILE A 36 -8.50 -11.30 3.30
N LYS A 37 -8.99 -12.33 2.59
CA LYS A 37 -8.19 -13.08 1.60
C LYS A 37 -7.94 -12.29 0.34
N VAL A 38 -8.79 -11.31 0.04
CA VAL A 38 -8.53 -10.36 -1.06
C VAL A 38 -7.27 -9.53 -0.79
N ASP A 39 -6.98 -9.21 0.47
CA ASP A 39 -5.79 -8.44 0.85
C ASP A 39 -4.48 -9.21 0.64
N SER A 40 -4.51 -10.56 0.66
CA SER A 40 -3.37 -11.42 0.30
C SER A 40 -3.50 -12.01 -1.10
N ASP A 41 -4.31 -13.05 -1.27
CA ASP A 41 -4.44 -13.84 -2.50
C ASP A 41 -4.78 -12.97 -3.71
N GLY A 42 -5.67 -11.99 -3.54
CA GLY A 42 -6.01 -11.03 -4.59
C GLY A 42 -4.80 -10.20 -5.03
N ASN A 43 -4.08 -9.60 -4.09
CA ASN A 43 -2.85 -8.85 -4.40
C ASN A 43 -1.73 -9.76 -4.97
N ILE A 44 -1.57 -10.98 -4.47
CA ILE A 44 -0.60 -11.97 -4.98
C ILE A 44 -0.89 -12.29 -6.45
N ASN A 45 -2.16 -12.45 -6.82
CA ASN A 45 -2.57 -12.66 -8.20
C ASN A 45 -2.25 -11.45 -9.09
N VAL A 46 -2.48 -10.23 -8.59
CA VAL A 46 -2.12 -8.99 -9.31
C VAL A 46 -0.61 -8.89 -9.53
N ILE A 47 0.19 -9.22 -8.51
CA ILE A 47 1.66 -9.26 -8.60
C ILE A 47 2.12 -10.25 -9.68
N ALA A 48 1.61 -11.49 -9.64
CA ALA A 48 1.96 -12.52 -10.61
C ALA A 48 1.58 -12.13 -12.05
N ALA A 49 0.41 -11.50 -12.23
CA ALA A 49 -0.04 -11.03 -13.53
C ALA A 49 0.85 -9.88 -14.06
N ALA A 50 1.26 -8.95 -13.20
CA ALA A 50 2.19 -7.88 -13.55
C ALA A 50 3.56 -8.41 -13.98
N GLU A 51 4.11 -9.37 -13.23
CA GLU A 51 5.37 -10.06 -13.60
C GLU A 51 5.27 -10.75 -14.95
N LYS A 52 4.16 -11.46 -15.22
CA LYS A 52 3.92 -12.17 -16.48
C LYS A 52 3.76 -11.21 -17.67
N ALA A 53 3.13 -10.05 -17.43
CA ALA A 53 2.95 -9.01 -18.42
C ALA A 53 4.22 -8.18 -18.67
N GLY A 54 5.27 -8.37 -17.86
CA GLY A 54 6.53 -7.64 -17.99
C GLY A 54 6.41 -6.16 -17.59
N VAL A 55 5.49 -5.82 -16.69
CA VAL A 55 5.38 -4.46 -16.16
C VAL A 55 6.60 -4.17 -15.29
N PRO A 56 7.31 -3.04 -15.47
CA PRO A 56 8.55 -2.79 -14.74
C PRO A 56 8.35 -2.29 -13.31
N ARG A 57 7.25 -1.57 -13.04
CA ARG A 57 6.99 -0.89 -11.76
C ARG A 57 5.74 -1.42 -11.07
N PHE A 58 5.82 -1.62 -9.75
CA PHE A 58 4.66 -2.03 -8.95
C PHE A 58 4.59 -1.23 -7.64
N LEU A 59 3.44 -0.63 -7.34
CA LEU A 59 3.17 -0.01 -6.04
C LEU A 59 1.99 -0.70 -5.36
N LEU A 60 2.20 -1.11 -4.11
CA LEU A 60 1.19 -1.75 -3.27
C LEU A 60 0.74 -0.81 -2.15
N VAL A 61 -0.57 -0.58 -2.02
CA VAL A 61 -1.15 0.07 -0.85
C VAL A 61 -1.49 -0.98 0.20
N SER A 62 -0.68 -1.04 1.25
CA SER A 62 -0.83 -1.88 2.43
C SER A 62 -1.47 -1.07 3.58
N SER A 63 -0.95 -1.15 4.80
CA SER A 63 -1.44 -0.43 5.98
C SER A 63 -0.39 -0.38 7.10
N ILE A 64 -0.37 0.71 7.88
CA ILE A 64 0.38 0.75 9.14
C ILE A 64 -0.19 -0.36 10.06
N GLY A 65 0.70 -1.13 10.66
CA GLY A 65 0.37 -2.35 11.39
C GLY A 65 0.69 -3.64 10.64
N ALA A 66 0.96 -3.58 9.33
CA ALA A 66 1.50 -4.71 8.58
C ALA A 66 3.02 -4.81 8.75
N GLY A 67 3.56 -6.03 8.66
CA GLY A 67 5.01 -6.27 8.68
C GLY A 67 5.69 -5.77 9.96
N ASP A 68 6.81 -5.06 9.78
CA ASP A 68 7.61 -4.46 10.85
C ASP A 68 6.93 -3.25 11.53
N SER A 69 5.81 -2.74 10.99
CA SER A 69 5.04 -1.65 11.62
C SER A 69 3.99 -2.12 12.63
N LYS A 70 3.90 -3.43 12.92
CA LYS A 70 2.94 -4.00 13.90
C LYS A 70 2.96 -3.29 15.26
N ALA A 71 4.15 -2.93 15.75
CA ALA A 71 4.32 -2.30 17.06
C ALA A 71 3.83 -0.84 17.11
N ALA A 72 3.60 -0.20 15.98
CA ALA A 72 3.06 1.16 15.92
C ALA A 72 1.56 1.22 16.22
N VAL A 73 0.84 0.11 16.01
CA VAL A 73 -0.61 0.04 16.22
C VAL A 73 -0.90 -0.34 17.67
N PRO A 74 -1.77 0.40 18.39
CA PRO A 74 -2.09 0.04 19.77
C PRO A 74 -2.85 -1.30 19.85
N GLY A 75 -2.76 -1.96 21.00
CA GLY A 75 -3.24 -3.35 21.16
C GLY A 75 -4.72 -3.55 20.84
N LYS A 76 -5.59 -2.59 21.21
CA LYS A 76 -7.04 -2.71 20.97
C LYS A 76 -7.39 -2.70 19.48
N GLU A 77 -6.71 -1.88 18.70
CA GLU A 77 -6.86 -1.82 17.25
C GLU A 77 -6.29 -3.09 16.61
N MET A 78 -5.17 -3.60 17.14
CA MET A 78 -4.56 -4.85 16.68
C MET A 78 -5.45 -6.08 16.92
N ASP A 79 -6.22 -6.11 18.02
CA ASP A 79 -7.17 -7.20 18.29
C ASP A 79 -8.26 -7.32 17.19
N VAL A 80 -8.63 -6.20 16.58
CA VAL A 80 -9.64 -6.15 15.50
C VAL A 80 -9.01 -6.30 14.12
N LEU A 81 -7.89 -5.60 13.87
CA LEU A 81 -7.27 -5.50 12.55
C LEU A 81 -6.21 -6.57 12.29
N GLY A 82 -5.72 -7.26 13.32
CA GLY A 82 -4.62 -8.22 13.22
C GLY A 82 -4.76 -9.25 12.09
N PRO A 83 -5.93 -9.90 11.93
CA PRO A 83 -6.12 -10.87 10.84
C PRO A 83 -5.94 -10.26 9.44
N VAL A 84 -6.52 -9.09 9.16
CA VAL A 84 -6.38 -8.44 7.85
C VAL A 84 -4.98 -7.86 7.64
N LEU A 85 -4.34 -7.35 8.69
CA LEU A 85 -2.96 -6.85 8.64
C LEU A 85 -1.97 -7.98 8.35
N ALA A 86 -2.21 -9.19 8.88
CA ALA A 86 -1.41 -10.38 8.57
C ALA A 86 -1.58 -10.82 7.10
N GLU A 87 -2.78 -10.70 6.51
CA GLU A 87 -2.96 -10.98 5.08
C GLU A 87 -2.28 -9.90 4.20
N LYS A 88 -2.34 -8.63 4.59
CA LYS A 88 -1.58 -7.56 3.92
C LYS A 88 -0.07 -7.83 3.97
N GLU A 89 0.47 -8.23 5.11
CA GLU A 89 1.89 -8.59 5.24
C GLU A 89 2.31 -9.71 4.29
N LYS A 90 1.50 -10.75 4.09
CA LYS A 90 1.79 -11.80 3.10
C LYS A 90 1.92 -11.26 1.68
N SER A 91 1.06 -10.32 1.30
CA SER A 91 1.16 -9.66 -0.01
C SER A 91 2.42 -8.80 -0.13
N GLU A 92 2.83 -8.12 0.96
CA GLU A 92 4.10 -7.38 1.00
C GLU A 92 5.30 -8.30 0.83
N GLU A 93 5.35 -9.42 1.56
CA GLU A 93 6.43 -10.40 1.47
C GLU A 93 6.54 -10.99 0.07
N ARG A 94 5.41 -11.34 -0.55
CA ARG A 94 5.39 -11.82 -1.93
C ARG A 94 5.90 -10.77 -2.92
N LEU A 95 5.54 -9.50 -2.74
CA LEU A 95 6.03 -8.43 -3.60
C LEU A 95 7.53 -8.21 -3.40
N LYS A 96 8.00 -8.17 -2.16
CA LYS A 96 9.43 -8.04 -1.80
C LYS A 96 10.30 -9.15 -2.38
N ALA A 97 9.74 -10.36 -2.51
CA ALA A 97 10.42 -11.52 -3.10
C ALA A 97 10.49 -11.47 -4.64
N SER A 98 9.85 -10.51 -5.31
CA SER A 98 9.93 -10.36 -6.76
C SER A 98 11.28 -9.80 -7.19
N ASP A 99 11.93 -10.47 -8.14
CA ASP A 99 13.15 -10.01 -8.82
C ASP A 99 12.85 -9.29 -10.15
N LYS A 100 11.59 -9.25 -10.57
CA LYS A 100 11.14 -8.66 -11.85
C LYS A 100 10.49 -7.30 -11.71
N LEU A 101 10.06 -6.94 -10.50
CA LEU A 101 9.31 -5.72 -10.25
C LEU A 101 10.16 -4.75 -9.42
N LYS A 102 10.32 -3.52 -9.92
CA LYS A 102 10.74 -2.39 -9.11
C LYS A 102 9.57 -2.02 -8.20
N TRP A 103 9.58 -2.51 -6.97
CA TRP A 103 8.42 -2.39 -6.08
C TRP A 103 8.52 -1.21 -5.11
N THR A 104 7.38 -0.72 -4.65
CA THR A 104 7.25 0.16 -3.48
C THR A 104 6.00 -0.21 -2.71
N ILE A 105 6.06 -0.16 -1.38
CA ILE A 105 4.91 -0.39 -0.52
C ILE A 105 4.60 0.90 0.23
N VAL A 106 3.34 1.32 0.19
CA VAL A 106 2.83 2.43 0.99
C VAL A 106 1.88 1.86 2.03
N ARG A 107 2.12 2.18 3.30
CA ARG A 107 1.33 1.81 4.46
C ARG A 107 0.63 3.06 5.00
N PRO A 108 -0.61 3.37 4.58
CA PRO A 108 -1.34 4.48 5.16
C PRO A 108 -1.71 4.21 6.62
N GLY A 109 -1.79 5.28 7.40
CA GLY A 109 -2.48 5.30 8.69
C GLY A 109 -4.01 5.20 8.53
N GLY A 110 -4.76 5.59 9.57
CA GLY A 110 -6.22 5.59 9.55
C GLY A 110 -6.79 6.46 8.42
N LEU A 111 -7.52 5.85 7.49
CA LEU A 111 -7.99 6.52 6.27
C LEU A 111 -9.25 7.37 6.52
N LEU A 112 -9.15 8.66 6.20
CA LEU A 112 -10.24 9.61 6.24
C LEU A 112 -10.83 9.86 4.84
N SER A 113 -12.09 10.29 4.78
CA SER A 113 -12.81 10.62 3.52
C SER A 113 -13.04 12.13 3.37
N ASP A 114 -12.25 12.94 4.06
CA ASP A 114 -12.22 14.38 3.89
C ASP A 114 -11.42 14.78 2.64
N ALA A 115 -11.46 16.07 2.30
CA ALA A 115 -10.64 16.63 1.25
C ALA A 115 -9.14 16.50 1.60
N ALA A 116 -8.29 16.49 0.56
CA ALA A 116 -6.85 16.53 0.74
C ALA A 116 -6.46 17.76 1.58
N SER A 117 -5.66 17.53 2.62
CA SER A 117 -5.10 18.61 3.43
C SER A 117 -3.87 19.22 2.74
N GLY A 118 -3.20 18.46 1.87
CA GLY A 118 -1.91 18.83 1.30
C GLY A 118 -0.73 18.67 2.28
N SER A 119 -0.99 18.12 3.48
CA SER A 119 0.02 17.90 4.52
C SER A 119 0.37 16.42 4.73
N GLY A 120 -0.06 15.55 3.81
CA GLY A 120 0.36 14.16 3.75
C GLY A 120 1.87 14.04 3.53
N ILE A 121 2.50 13.12 4.26
CA ILE A 121 3.93 12.81 4.18
C ILE A 121 4.17 11.31 4.03
N LEU A 122 5.33 10.97 3.48
CA LEU A 122 5.88 9.61 3.48
C LEU A 122 7.11 9.56 4.38
N THR A 123 7.30 8.46 5.11
CA THR A 123 8.50 8.22 5.91
C THR A 123 8.84 6.73 5.90
N GLU A 124 10.12 6.37 5.93
CA GLU A 124 10.55 4.97 6.10
C GLU A 124 10.46 4.51 7.57
N ASP A 125 10.12 5.41 8.49
CA ASP A 125 9.93 5.08 9.91
C ASP A 125 8.67 4.21 10.10
N SER A 126 8.87 2.94 10.42
CA SER A 126 7.80 1.97 10.66
C SER A 126 7.18 2.06 12.05
N SER A 127 7.72 2.90 12.95
CA SER A 127 7.17 3.12 14.29
C SER A 127 6.11 4.22 14.36
N VAL A 128 5.87 4.95 13.26
CA VAL A 128 4.87 6.02 13.23
C VAL A 128 3.45 5.47 13.13
N VAL A 129 2.51 6.19 13.75
CA VAL A 129 1.08 5.94 13.64
C VAL A 129 0.37 7.27 13.41
N GLY A 130 -0.70 7.27 12.62
CA GLY A 130 -1.36 8.50 12.22
C GLY A 130 -2.68 8.26 11.50
N VAL A 131 -3.29 9.35 11.05
CA VAL A 131 -4.40 9.35 10.08
C VAL A 131 -3.96 10.05 8.80
N ILE A 132 -4.65 9.80 7.70
CA ILE A 132 -4.43 10.50 6.42
C ILE A 132 -5.70 10.46 5.57
N SER A 133 -5.95 11.50 4.77
CA SER A 133 -7.07 11.46 3.82
C SER A 133 -6.75 10.50 2.66
N ARG A 134 -7.77 9.83 2.12
CA ARG A 134 -7.62 9.02 0.89
C ARG A 134 -7.08 9.86 -0.28
N ALA A 135 -7.44 11.14 -0.33
CA ALA A 135 -6.99 12.04 -1.37
C ALA A 135 -5.48 12.35 -1.26
N ASP A 136 -4.95 12.55 -0.05
CA ASP A 136 -3.52 12.75 0.18
C ASP A 136 -2.72 11.47 -0.13
N VAL A 137 -3.24 10.28 0.20
CA VAL A 137 -2.60 9.00 -0.20
C VAL A 137 -2.46 8.91 -1.72
N ALA A 138 -3.51 9.27 -2.47
CA ALA A 138 -3.46 9.28 -3.93
C ALA A 138 -2.41 10.27 -4.45
N GLN A 139 -2.33 11.48 -3.90
CA GLN A 139 -1.32 12.47 -4.26
C GLN A 139 0.11 11.99 -3.98
N LEU A 140 0.34 11.38 -2.82
CA LEU A 140 1.64 10.81 -2.45
C LEU A 140 2.05 9.68 -3.40
N ILE A 141 1.13 8.76 -3.73
CA ILE A 141 1.38 7.68 -4.70
C ILE A 141 1.80 8.24 -6.05
N LEU A 142 1.07 9.23 -6.57
CA LEU A 142 1.41 9.87 -7.85
C LEU A 142 2.80 10.53 -7.81
N ARG A 143 3.18 11.13 -6.67
CA ARG A 143 4.49 11.75 -6.49
C ARG A 143 5.65 10.75 -6.53
N ILE A 144 5.46 9.52 -6.05
CA ILE A 144 6.56 8.53 -5.93
C ILE A 144 6.53 7.40 -6.96
N LEU A 145 5.49 7.32 -7.80
CA LEU A 145 5.25 6.18 -8.66
C LEU A 145 6.44 5.86 -9.57
N PHE A 146 7.12 6.88 -10.09
CA PHE A 146 8.27 6.73 -11.00
C PHE A 146 9.59 7.22 -10.41
N GLU A 147 9.64 7.43 -9.09
CA GLU A 147 10.86 7.89 -8.41
C GLU A 147 11.78 6.71 -8.12
N GLU A 148 13.00 6.73 -8.66
CA GLU A 148 13.99 5.66 -8.45
C GLU A 148 14.35 5.48 -6.97
N LYS A 149 14.41 6.58 -6.21
CA LYS A 149 14.68 6.55 -4.77
C LYS A 149 13.60 5.84 -3.96
N ALA A 150 12.40 5.66 -4.53
CA ALA A 150 11.31 4.93 -3.90
C ALA A 150 11.36 3.42 -4.19
N GLU A 151 12.18 2.97 -5.13
CA GLU A 151 12.31 1.53 -5.47
C GLU A 151 12.88 0.73 -4.29
N GLY A 152 12.27 -0.42 -4.00
CA GLY A 152 12.67 -1.28 -2.89
C GLY A 152 12.37 -0.68 -1.51
N LYS A 153 11.51 0.34 -1.42
CA LYS A 153 11.16 1.02 -0.17
C LYS A 153 9.77 0.69 0.34
N VAL A 154 9.64 0.76 1.65
CA VAL A 154 8.38 0.69 2.38
C VAL A 154 8.20 2.03 3.09
N PHE A 155 7.07 2.69 2.87
CA PHE A 155 6.76 3.98 3.48
C PHE A 155 5.52 3.88 4.35
N SER A 156 5.58 4.45 5.54
CA SER A 156 4.39 4.85 6.30
C SER A 156 3.87 6.18 5.73
N ALA A 157 2.54 6.29 5.54
CA ALA A 157 1.89 7.50 5.04
C ALA A 157 0.89 8.05 6.07
N ILE A 158 1.15 9.27 6.55
CA ILE A 158 0.33 9.96 7.55
C ILE A 158 0.20 11.44 7.18
N ASP A 159 -0.78 12.12 7.75
CA ASP A 159 -0.91 13.56 7.67
C ASP A 159 -0.16 14.20 8.84
N SER A 160 0.83 15.03 8.52
CA SER A 160 1.70 15.69 9.52
C SER A 160 0.97 16.72 10.39
N GLN A 161 -0.20 17.19 9.97
CA GLN A 161 -0.98 18.21 10.69
C GLN A 161 -2.22 17.64 11.39
N LYS A 162 -2.63 16.40 11.08
CA LYS A 162 -3.75 15.74 11.77
C LYS A 162 -3.23 14.89 12.92
N LYS A 163 -3.80 15.11 14.10
CA LYS A 163 -3.45 14.32 15.30
C LYS A 163 -4.18 12.99 15.28
N PHE A 164 -3.42 11.91 15.48
CA PHE A 164 -3.96 10.63 15.91
C PHE A 164 -3.96 10.59 17.44
N PRO A 165 -5.12 10.39 18.11
CA PRO A 165 -5.17 10.37 19.58
C PRO A 165 -4.19 9.35 20.15
N GLY A 166 -3.32 9.79 21.07
CA GLY A 166 -2.35 8.91 21.74
C GLY A 166 -1.06 8.63 20.95
N ALA A 167 -0.88 9.21 19.75
CA ALA A 167 0.40 9.16 19.07
C ALA A 167 1.47 9.97 19.84
N PRO A 168 2.68 9.43 20.07
CA PRO A 168 3.75 10.17 20.72
C PRO A 168 4.23 11.33 19.83
N GLU A 169 4.61 12.45 20.43
CA GLU A 169 5.32 13.51 19.73
C GLU A 169 6.72 13.00 19.35
N LYS A 170 6.98 12.88 18.05
CA LYS A 170 8.24 12.40 17.50
C LYS A 170 8.61 13.22 16.27
N GLU A 171 9.88 13.54 16.13
CA GLU A 171 10.41 14.10 14.90
C GLU A 171 10.37 13.03 13.80
N ILE A 172 9.69 13.33 12.70
CA ILE A 172 9.50 12.42 11.57
C ILE A 172 10.36 12.91 10.41
N VAL A 173 11.25 12.04 9.94
CA VAL A 173 12.04 12.29 8.74
C VAL A 173 11.17 12.02 7.52
N GLU A 174 10.72 13.09 6.87
CA GLU A 174 9.95 13.00 5.63
C GLU A 174 10.86 12.57 4.46
N PHE A 175 10.39 11.59 3.69
CA PHE A 175 10.98 11.21 2.41
C PHE A 175 10.84 12.35 1.39
N LYS A 176 11.96 12.78 0.83
CA LYS A 176 12.01 13.73 -0.27
C LYS A 176 12.31 12.98 -1.57
N ALA A 177 11.26 12.80 -2.38
CA ALA A 177 11.35 12.38 -3.78
C ALA A 177 12.42 13.22 -4.51
#